data_AF-A0AA43RH35-F1
#
_entry.id   AF-A0AA43RH35-F1
#
_cell.length_a   1.000
_cell.length_b   1.000
_cell.length_c   1.000
_cell.angle_alpha   90.00
_cell.angle_beta   90.00
_cell.angle_gamma   90.00
#
_symmetry.space_group_name_H-M   'P 1'
#
loop_
_entity.id
_entity.type
_entity.pdbx_description
1 polymer ?
#
loop_
_entity_poly.entity_id
_entity_poly.type
_entity_poly.pdbx_seq_one_letter_code
_entity_poly.pdbx_strand_id
1 'polypeptide(L)' 'MWEKYTLTIEEAAVYFRIGENKLRQIVNEHPDAEYILWNGNRPQIKRIMFGKMIDSINAI' A
#
# COMPACT_ATOMS: atom_id res chain seq x y z
N MET A 1 2.56 8.49 -15.52
CA MET A 1 2.20 8.99 -14.18
C MET A 1 3.21 8.47 -13.16
N TRP A 2 4.31 9.17 -12.93
CA TRP A 2 5.42 8.68 -12.06
C TRP A 2 5.56 9.45 -10.73
N GLU A 3 4.78 10.51 -10.49
CA GLU A 3 5.09 11.50 -9.43
C GLU A 3 4.34 11.32 -8.09
N LYS A 4 3.38 10.40 -7.98
CA LYS A 4 2.62 10.27 -6.72
C LYS A 4 3.43 9.52 -5.65
N TYR A 5 3.68 10.21 -4.53
CA TYR A 5 4.35 9.64 -3.34
C TYR A 5 3.48 8.60 -2.61
N THR A 6 2.16 8.82 -2.62
CA THR A 6 1.14 7.93 -2.06
C THR A 6 0.15 7.50 -3.13
N LEU A 7 -0.23 6.23 -3.11
CA LEU A 7 -1.21 5.62 -4.00
C LEU A 7 -2.51 5.37 -3.23
N THR A 8 -3.66 5.46 -3.90
CA THR A 8 -4.91 4.89 -3.34
C THR A 8 -4.86 3.37 -3.38
N ILE A 9 -5.80 2.70 -2.70
CA ILE A 9 -5.91 1.23 -2.77
C ILE A 9 -6.09 0.75 -4.22
N GLU A 10 -6.91 1.43 -5.01
CA GLU A 10 -7.13 1.11 -6.43
C GLU A 10 -5.85 1.28 -7.25
N GLU A 11 -5.13 2.38 -7.06
CA GLU A 11 -3.85 2.62 -7.75
C GLU A 11 -2.78 1.60 -7.34
N ALA A 12 -2.70 1.29 -6.05
CA ALA A 12 -1.78 0.28 -5.53
C ALA A 12 -2.12 -1.12 -6.05
N ALA A 13 -3.41 -1.43 -6.24
CA ALA A 13 -3.84 -2.71 -6.79
C ALA A 13 -3.33 -2.90 -8.22
N VAL A 14 -3.43 -1.87 -9.06
CA VAL A 14 -2.89 -1.90 -10.43
C VAL A 14 -1.37 -1.91 -10.44
N TYR A 15 -0.73 -1.14 -9.55
CA TYR A 15 0.74 -1.00 -9.50
C TYR A 15 1.44 -2.26 -9.01
N PHE A 16 1.01 -2.82 -7.87
CA PHE A 16 1.61 -4.00 -7.26
C PHE A 16 0.98 -5.31 -7.74
N ARG A 17 -0.08 -5.25 -8.56
CA ARG A 17 -0.91 -6.40 -8.98
C ARG A 17 -1.46 -7.21 -7.80
N ILE A 18 -1.84 -6.52 -6.73
CA ILE A 18 -2.48 -7.12 -5.53
C ILE A 18 -3.96 -6.76 -5.55
N GLY A 19 -4.85 -7.72 -5.31
CA GLY A 19 -6.29 -7.43 -5.26
C GLY A 19 -6.65 -6.39 -4.19
N GLU A 20 -7.56 -5.47 -4.51
CA GLU A 20 -7.99 -4.39 -3.60
C GLU A 20 -8.48 -4.92 -2.25
N ASN A 21 -9.21 -6.04 -2.24
CA ASN A 21 -9.68 -6.67 -1.01
C ASN A 21 -8.53 -7.09 -0.10
N LYS A 22 -7.43 -7.61 -0.69
CA LYS A 22 -6.23 -7.99 0.05
C LYS A 22 -5.51 -6.76 0.59
N LEU A 23 -5.41 -5.69 -0.19
CA LEU A 23 -4.84 -4.42 0.28
C LEU A 23 -5.67 -3.82 1.42
N ARG A 24 -7.01 -3.85 1.34
CA ARG A 24 -7.90 -3.42 2.43
C ARG A 24 -7.71 -4.28 3.68
N GLN A 25 -7.56 -5.59 3.53
CA GLN A 25 -7.24 -6.47 4.65
C GLN A 25 -5.90 -6.10 5.29
N ILE A 26 -4.83 -5.95 4.50
CA ILE A 26 -3.50 -5.56 5.00
C ILE A 26 -3.55 -4.22 5.73
N VAL A 27 -4.31 -3.26 5.22
CA VAL A 27 -4.50 -1.94 5.86
C VAL A 27 -5.28 -2.06 7.17
N ASN A 28 -6.30 -2.92 7.23
CA ASN A 28 -7.10 -3.14 8.43
C ASN A 28 -6.38 -3.98 9.49
N GLU A 29 -5.52 -4.91 9.07
CA GLU A 29 -4.75 -5.80 9.94
C GLU A 29 -3.56 -5.07 10.59
N HIS A 30 -2.98 -4.12 9.85
CA HIS A 30 -1.88 -3.27 10.34
C HIS A 30 -2.21 -1.78 10.18
N PRO A 31 -3.21 -1.24 10.90
CA PRO A 31 -3.64 0.15 10.74
C PRO A 31 -2.55 1.19 11.10
N ASP A 32 -1.56 0.77 11.88
CA ASP A 32 -0.41 1.53 12.36
C ASP A 32 0.86 1.35 11.49
N ALA A 33 0.76 0.61 10.38
CA ALA A 33 1.92 0.38 9.51
C ALA A 33 2.47 1.68 8.91
N GLU A 34 3.80 1.80 8.88
CA GLU A 34 4.49 2.98 8.35
C GLU A 34 4.19 3.27 6.86
N TYR A 35 3.83 2.23 6.10
CA TYR A 35 3.44 2.33 4.70
C TYR A 35 2.02 2.84 4.50
N ILE A 36 1.23 3.04 5.56
CA ILE A 36 -0.12 3.58 5.48
C ILE A 36 -0.09 5.07 5.84
N LEU A 37 -0.86 5.85 5.11
CA LEU A 37 -1.17 7.23 5.41
C LEU A 37 -2.68 7.37 5.50
N TRP A 38 -3.18 7.71 6.68
CA TRP A 38 -4.60 7.99 6.88
C TRP A 38 -4.91 9.43 6.51
N ASN A 39 -5.64 9.62 5.42
CA ASN A 39 -6.21 10.92 5.05
C ASN A 39 -7.67 10.96 5.49
N GLY A 40 -7.89 11.29 6.77
CA GLY A 40 -9.18 11.14 7.42
C GLY A 40 -9.61 9.67 7.40
N ASN A 41 -10.74 9.37 6.74
CA ASN A 41 -11.28 8.02 6.62
C ASN A 41 -10.78 7.26 5.36
N ARG A 42 -9.87 7.84 4.58
CA ARG A 42 -9.33 7.24 3.35
C ARG A 42 -7.88 6.79 3.56
N PRO A 43 -7.61 5.48 3.57
CA PRO A 43 -6.23 4.99 3.63
C PRO A 43 -5.53 5.20 2.27
N GLN A 44 -4.31 5.71 2.33
CA GLN A 44 -3.38 5.81 1.20
C GLN A 44 -2.13 4.99 1.52
N ILE A 45 -1.52 4.42 0.49
CA ILE A 45 -0.34 3.56 0.60
C ILE A 45 0.88 4.33 0.11
N LYS A 46 1.91 4.46 0.96
CA LYS A 46 3.20 5.02 0.58
C LYS A 46 3.93 4.03 -0.31
N ARG A 47 4.11 4.38 -1.58
CA ARG A 47 4.68 3.50 -2.61
C ARG A 47 6.05 2.92 -2.21
N ILE A 48 6.94 3.77 -1.71
CA ILE A 48 8.33 3.39 -1.39
C ILE A 48 8.37 2.40 -0.22
N MET A 49 7.66 2.68 0.87
CA MET A 49 7.64 1.83 2.05
C MET A 49 6.95 0.50 1.78
N PHE A 50 5.84 0.52 1.05
CA PHE A 50 5.13 -0.70 0.65
C PHE A 50 5.97 -1.53 -0.32
N GLY A 51 6.65 -0.91 -1.28
CA GLY A 51 7.59 -1.60 -2.17
C GLY A 51 8.69 -2.32 -1.39
N LYS A 52 9.32 -1.65 -0.41
CA LYS A 52 10.33 -2.28 0.46
C LYS A 52 9.78 -3.49 1.24
N MET A 53 8.54 -3.41 1.73
CA MET A 53 7.89 -4.54 2.40
C MET A 53 7.73 -5.72 1.43
N ILE A 54 7.25 -5.48 0.21
CA ILE A 54 7.05 -6.52 -0.81
C ILE A 54 8.39 -7.13 -1.25
N ASP A 55 9.41 -6.30 -1.48
CA ASP A 55 10.76 -6.77 -1.82
C ASP A 55 11.35 -7.63 -0.69
N SER A 56 11.11 -7.26 0.57
CA SER A 56 11.54 -8.06 1.72
C SER A 56 10.81 -9.40 1.84
N ILE A 57 9.56 -9.49 1.37
CA ILE A 57 8.77 -10.74 1.39
C ILE A 57 9.21 -11.68 0.25
N ASN A 58 9.51 -11.14 -0.94
CA ASN A 58 9.91 -11.93 -2.11
C ASN A 58 11.40 -12.32 -2.12
N ALA A 59 12.23 -11.75 -1.25
CA ALA A 59 13.66 -12.04 -1.18
C ALA A 59 14.01 -13.32 -0.37
N ILE A 60 13.03 -14.20 -0.13
CA ILE A 60 13.20 -15.51 0.53
C ILE A 60 12.89 -16.63 -0.45
#